data_AF-A0A4Y2P9L8-F1
#
_entry.id   AF-A0A4Y2P9L8-F1
#
_cell.length_a   1.000
_cell.length_b   1.000
_cell.length_c   1.000
_cell.angle_alpha   90.00
_cell.angle_beta   90.00
_cell.angle_gamma   90.00
#
_symmetry.space_group_name_H-M   'P 1'
#
loop_
_entity.id
_entity.type
_entity.pdbx_description
1 polymer ?
#
loop_
_entity_poly.entity_id
_entity_poly.type
_entity_poly.pdbx_seq_one_letter_code
_entity_poly.pdbx_strand_id
1 'polypeptide(L)'
;MNHFRLSACFSDLNSALMIILKGNSTEHLDMLEGGVIQRLLEEKWKTFAQRCFYKRLLMMLVHLLNLSISVFLRPTTREPLLGKTDATNIIRYCAEIATCLGCIGFGIIQQVQEILAQGLLGFLYCLTTSPTKSTFVLSCFLILSCIPCRVIGDRGTEDILIVMAIPGSWFYLIFFAGAVRLTGPFVTMIYSMLVGDMFRFSIIYMIFMFAFTQGSVSIYFFY
;
A
#
# COMPACT_ATOMS: atom_id res chain seq x y z
N MET A 1 -19.46 -11.73 15.70
CA MET A 1 -18.81 -12.07 16.99
C MET A 1 -17.44 -12.74 16.87
N ASN A 2 -17.08 -13.42 15.78
CA ASN A 2 -15.76 -14.11 15.66
C ASN A 2 -14.60 -13.21 15.20
N HIS A 3 -14.87 -12.05 14.59
CA HIS A 3 -13.83 -11.10 14.16
C HIS A 3 -13.23 -10.31 15.34
N PHE A 4 -13.99 -10.15 16.43
CA PHE A 4 -13.55 -9.39 17.62
C PHE A 4 -12.62 -10.21 18.53
N ARG A 5 -12.81 -11.55 18.58
CA ARG A 5 -11.92 -12.46 19.31
C ARG A 5 -10.55 -12.65 18.65
N LEU A 6 -10.46 -12.47 17.33
CA LEU A 6 -9.19 -12.53 16.59
C LEU A 6 -8.29 -11.32 16.88
N SER A 7 -8.88 -10.14 17.09
CA SER A 7 -8.15 -8.94 17.52
C SER A 7 -7.77 -9.03 19.00
N ALA A 8 -8.70 -9.48 19.87
CA ALA A 8 -8.44 -9.64 21.31
C ALA A 8 -7.33 -10.66 21.63
N CYS A 9 -7.21 -11.76 20.88
CA CYS A 9 -6.11 -12.73 21.04
C CYS A 9 -4.74 -12.16 20.61
N PHE A 10 -4.71 -11.15 19.73
CA PHE A 10 -3.50 -10.40 19.39
C PHE A 10 -3.16 -9.36 20.48
N SER A 11 -4.16 -8.92 21.26
CA SER A 11 -4.01 -7.96 22.37
C SER A 11 -3.57 -8.60 23.70
N ASP A 12 -3.79 -9.90 23.93
CA ASP A 12 -3.24 -10.63 25.10
C ASP A 12 -1.71 -10.91 24.97
N LEU A 13 -0.99 -9.92 24.45
CA LEU A 13 0.47 -9.78 24.45
C LEU A 13 0.93 -8.90 25.62
N ASN A 14 0.26 -9.03 26.78
CA ASN A 14 0.75 -8.50 28.05
C ASN A 14 1.84 -9.38 28.71
N SER A 15 2.22 -10.51 28.10
CA SER A 15 3.15 -11.47 28.68
C SER A 15 4.48 -11.44 27.94
N ALA A 16 5.55 -11.03 28.64
CA ALA A 16 7.00 -11.13 28.36
C ALA A 16 7.51 -10.94 26.90
N LEU A 17 6.97 -11.67 25.92
CA LEU A 17 7.33 -11.63 24.51
C LEU A 17 7.16 -10.24 23.87
N MET A 18 6.09 -9.48 24.17
CA MET A 18 5.91 -8.13 23.61
C MET A 18 6.93 -7.13 24.16
N ILE A 19 7.35 -7.32 25.40
CA ILE A 19 8.37 -6.49 26.07
C ILE A 19 9.74 -6.80 25.50
N ILE A 20 10.03 -8.09 25.26
CA ILE A 20 11.27 -8.55 24.60
C ILE A 20 11.33 -8.02 23.15
N LEU A 21 10.23 -8.11 22.39
CA LEU A 21 10.15 -7.72 20.97
C LEU A 21 10.12 -6.20 20.75
N LYS A 22 9.77 -5.41 21.78
CA LYS A 22 9.91 -3.94 21.80
C LYS A 22 11.24 -3.47 22.40
N GLY A 23 12.09 -4.39 22.88
CA GLY A 23 13.38 -4.08 23.47
C GLY A 23 14.36 -3.56 22.41
N ASN A 24 15.04 -2.45 22.70
CA ASN A 24 15.90 -1.75 21.74
C ASN A 24 17.35 -2.31 21.69
N SER A 25 17.60 -3.49 22.26
CA SER A 25 18.94 -4.08 22.39
C SER A 25 19.13 -5.31 21.49
N THR A 26 20.34 -5.49 20.96
CA THR A 26 20.71 -6.58 20.03
C THR A 26 20.69 -7.96 20.70
N GLU A 27 20.86 -8.03 22.03
CA GLU A 27 20.84 -9.29 22.80
C GLU A 27 19.48 -10.01 22.79
N HIS A 28 18.38 -9.29 22.52
CA HIS A 28 17.05 -9.91 22.44
C HIS A 28 16.86 -10.73 21.16
N LEU A 29 17.61 -10.44 20.08
CA LEU A 29 17.56 -11.17 18.82
C LEU A 29 18.15 -12.58 18.99
N ASP A 30 19.25 -12.69 19.74
CA ASP A 30 19.87 -13.98 20.11
C ASP A 30 18.96 -14.82 21.02
N MET A 31 18.17 -14.17 21.91
CA MET A 31 17.15 -14.87 22.69
C MET A 31 15.96 -15.34 21.83
N LEU A 32 15.65 -14.65 20.73
CA LEU A 32 14.59 -15.03 19.79
C LEU A 32 15.00 -16.25 18.92
N GLU A 33 16.29 -16.39 18.64
CA GLU A 33 16.90 -17.58 18.02
C GLU A 33 16.98 -18.80 18.96
N GLY A 34 16.68 -18.61 20.25
CA GLY A 34 16.49 -19.71 21.18
C GLY A 34 15.48 -20.72 20.63
N GLY A 35 15.93 -21.97 20.43
CA GLY A 35 15.19 -22.99 19.66
C GLY A 35 13.77 -23.32 20.15
N VAL A 36 13.38 -22.89 21.35
CA VAL A 36 12.01 -23.01 21.87
C VAL A 36 11.11 -21.89 21.33
N ILE A 37 11.58 -20.64 21.29
CA ILE A 37 10.79 -19.48 20.82
C ILE A 37 10.56 -19.55 19.31
N GLN A 38 11.56 -19.97 18.54
CA GLN A 38 11.42 -20.20 17.10
C GLN A 38 10.34 -21.24 16.78
N ARG A 39 10.33 -22.38 17.50
CA ARG A 39 9.31 -23.43 17.34
C ARG A 39 7.91 -22.90 17.67
N LEU A 40 7.76 -22.11 18.74
CA LEU A 40 6.49 -21.49 19.11
C LEU A 40 6.00 -20.48 18.05
N LEU A 41 6.90 -19.69 17.46
CA LEU A 41 6.58 -18.76 16.37
C LEU A 41 6.16 -19.50 15.09
N GLU A 42 6.82 -20.61 14.77
CA GLU A 42 6.52 -21.41 13.58
C GLU A 42 5.15 -22.11 13.68
N GLU A 43 4.82 -22.62 14.87
CA GLU A 43 3.49 -23.19 15.19
C GLU A 43 2.38 -22.12 15.13
N LYS A 44 2.61 -20.93 15.70
CA LYS A 44 1.67 -19.79 15.59
C LYS A 44 1.52 -19.31 14.14
N TRP A 45 2.61 -19.31 13.37
CA TRP A 45 2.58 -18.94 11.96
C TRP A 45 1.70 -19.90 11.17
N LYS A 46 1.95 -21.22 11.28
CA LYS A 46 1.17 -22.26 10.60
C LYS A 46 -0.32 -22.22 10.97
N THR A 47 -0.62 -22.06 12.26
CA THR A 47 -1.99 -22.21 12.75
C THR A 47 -2.84 -20.96 12.55
N PHE A 48 -2.25 -19.77 12.76
CA PHE A 48 -2.99 -18.51 12.85
C PHE A 48 -2.58 -17.49 11.79
N ALA A 49 -1.28 -17.19 11.72
CA ALA A 49 -0.80 -16.06 10.91
C ALA A 49 -0.98 -16.32 9.41
N GLN A 50 -0.76 -17.55 8.93
CA GLN A 50 -0.96 -17.91 7.52
C GLN A 50 -2.37 -17.61 7.03
N ARG A 51 -3.40 -17.99 7.81
CA ARG A 51 -4.80 -17.76 7.43
C ARG A 51 -5.14 -16.27 7.38
N CYS A 52 -4.68 -15.49 8.36
CA CYS A 52 -4.87 -14.04 8.36
C CYS A 52 -4.11 -13.37 7.21
N PHE A 53 -2.89 -13.82 6.95
CA PHE A 53 -2.05 -13.34 5.85
C PHE A 53 -2.68 -13.61 4.48
N TYR A 54 -3.09 -14.86 4.20
CA TYR A 54 -3.73 -15.21 2.93
C TYR A 54 -5.05 -14.50 2.72
N LYS A 55 -5.86 -14.31 3.77
CA LYS A 55 -7.09 -13.50 3.66
C LYS A 55 -6.76 -12.08 3.24
N ARG A 56 -5.75 -11.45 3.86
CA ARG A 56 -5.34 -10.08 3.53
C ARG A 56 -4.74 -9.97 2.12
N LEU A 57 -3.93 -10.95 1.73
CA LEU A 57 -3.38 -11.07 0.38
C LEU A 57 -4.49 -11.21 -0.67
N LEU A 58 -5.46 -12.09 -0.44
CA LEU A 58 -6.58 -12.31 -1.36
C LEU A 58 -7.43 -11.03 -1.51
N MET A 59 -7.76 -10.36 -0.41
CA MET A 59 -8.53 -9.10 -0.45
C MET A 59 -7.79 -8.01 -1.24
N MET A 60 -6.47 -7.90 -1.06
CA MET A 60 -5.65 -6.97 -1.83
C MET A 60 -5.60 -7.33 -3.32
N LEU A 61 -5.43 -8.61 -3.66
CA LEU A 61 -5.45 -9.06 -5.06
C LEU A 61 -6.79 -8.75 -5.73
N VAL A 62 -7.91 -9.01 -5.05
CA VAL A 62 -9.25 -8.65 -5.56
C VAL A 62 -9.39 -7.15 -5.77
N HIS A 63 -8.89 -6.33 -4.84
CA HIS A 63 -8.89 -4.87 -5.01
C HIS A 63 -8.06 -4.42 -6.21
N LEU A 64 -6.87 -5.00 -6.40
CA LEU A 64 -5.97 -4.69 -7.51
C LEU A 64 -6.56 -5.08 -8.87
N LEU A 65 -7.25 -6.22 -8.94
CA LEU A 65 -7.96 -6.67 -10.13
C LEU A 65 -9.14 -5.74 -10.46
N ASN A 66 -9.96 -5.37 -9.47
CA ASN A 66 -11.04 -4.41 -9.67
C ASN A 66 -10.53 -3.04 -10.15
N LEU A 67 -9.44 -2.54 -9.54
CA LEU A 67 -8.78 -1.30 -9.97
C LEU A 67 -8.31 -1.41 -11.43
N SER A 68 -7.67 -2.51 -11.79
CA SER A 68 -7.18 -2.75 -13.15
C SER A 68 -8.34 -2.79 -14.16
N ILE A 69 -9.40 -3.54 -13.85
CA ILE A 69 -10.60 -3.64 -14.68
C ILE A 69 -11.27 -2.27 -14.86
N SER A 70 -11.39 -1.49 -13.78
CA SER A 70 -11.93 -0.13 -13.80
C SER A 70 -11.15 0.80 -14.75
N VAL A 71 -9.81 0.70 -14.72
CA VAL A 71 -8.93 1.51 -15.57
C VAL A 71 -8.97 1.05 -17.03
N PHE A 72 -8.93 -0.26 -17.30
CA PHE A 72 -8.97 -0.78 -18.68
C PHE A 72 -10.29 -0.51 -19.39
N LEU A 73 -11.41 -0.52 -18.67
CA LEU A 73 -12.74 -0.25 -19.23
C LEU A 73 -13.07 1.24 -19.32
N ARG A 74 -12.12 2.14 -19.00
CA ARG A 74 -12.35 3.58 -19.05
C ARG A 74 -12.36 4.08 -20.50
N PRO A 75 -13.48 4.62 -21.02
CA PRO A 75 -13.56 5.08 -22.39
C PRO A 75 -12.76 6.37 -22.59
N THR A 76 -11.94 6.40 -23.64
CA THR A 76 -10.99 7.49 -23.98
C THR A 76 -11.66 8.69 -24.66
N THR A 77 -12.88 8.57 -25.16
CA THR A 77 -13.54 9.60 -26.00
C THR A 77 -14.66 10.32 -25.24
N ARG A 78 -14.91 11.59 -25.63
CA ARG A 78 -15.84 12.60 -25.08
C ARG A 78 -17.32 12.17 -24.95
N GLU A 79 -17.59 11.01 -24.38
CA GLU A 79 -18.93 10.61 -24.01
C GLU A 79 -19.23 11.05 -22.57
N PRO A 80 -20.49 11.41 -22.25
CA PRO A 80 -20.90 11.75 -20.90
C PRO A 80 -20.58 10.60 -19.93
N LEU A 81 -20.26 10.94 -18.67
CA LEU A 81 -19.95 9.96 -17.60
C LEU A 81 -21.08 8.93 -17.39
N LEU A 82 -22.31 9.28 -17.80
CA LEU A 82 -23.48 8.41 -17.97
C LEU A 82 -23.67 8.10 -19.46
N GLY A 83 -22.99 7.06 -19.94
CA GLY A 83 -23.17 6.52 -21.29
C GLY A 83 -24.39 5.59 -21.37
N LYS A 84 -24.81 5.24 -22.59
CA LYS A 84 -25.88 4.26 -22.84
C LYS A 84 -25.63 2.95 -22.07
N THR A 85 -26.71 2.24 -21.71
CA THR A 85 -26.68 0.91 -21.09
C THR A 85 -26.10 -0.14 -22.04
N ASP A 86 -24.77 -0.13 -22.16
CA ASP A 86 -23.99 -1.16 -22.81
C ASP A 86 -23.34 -2.06 -21.75
N ALA A 87 -23.10 -3.33 -22.08
CA ALA A 87 -22.55 -4.31 -21.15
C ALA A 87 -21.20 -3.84 -20.56
N THR A 88 -20.40 -3.17 -21.38
CA THR A 88 -19.11 -2.57 -21.02
C THR A 88 -19.25 -1.52 -19.90
N ASN A 89 -20.27 -0.65 -20.00
CA ASN A 89 -20.52 0.41 -19.03
C ASN A 89 -21.01 -0.16 -17.69
N ILE A 90 -21.82 -1.22 -17.72
CA ILE A 90 -22.32 -1.89 -16.50
C ILE A 90 -21.13 -2.51 -15.73
N ILE A 91 -20.26 -3.23 -16.43
CA ILE A 91 -19.07 -3.85 -15.81
C ILE A 91 -18.16 -2.77 -15.21
N ARG A 92 -17.98 -1.65 -15.91
CA ARG A 92 -17.21 -0.50 -15.40
C ARG A 92 -17.80 0.04 -14.09
N TYR A 93 -19.10 0.34 -14.05
CA TYR A 93 -19.72 0.86 -12.83
C TYR A 93 -19.62 -0.14 -11.67
N CYS A 94 -19.80 -1.45 -11.94
CA CYS A 94 -19.60 -2.47 -10.92
C CYS A 94 -18.15 -2.50 -10.40
N ALA A 95 -17.15 -2.42 -11.27
CA ALA A 95 -15.74 -2.39 -10.88
C ALA A 95 -15.37 -1.12 -10.10
N GLU A 96 -15.89 0.04 -10.50
CA GLU A 96 -15.71 1.31 -9.79
C GLU A 96 -16.32 1.27 -8.38
N ILE A 97 -17.57 0.79 -8.25
CA ILE A 97 -18.26 0.63 -6.97
C ILE A 97 -17.50 -0.38 -6.09
N ALA A 98 -17.07 -1.52 -6.64
CA ALA A 98 -16.30 -2.52 -5.91
C ALA A 98 -14.95 -1.95 -5.41
N THR A 99 -14.28 -1.13 -6.23
CA THR A 99 -13.01 -0.48 -5.85
C THR A 99 -13.24 0.54 -4.73
N CYS A 100 -14.29 1.35 -4.82
CA CYS A 100 -14.67 2.32 -3.78
C CYS A 100 -15.04 1.65 -2.46
N LEU A 101 -15.87 0.60 -2.51
CA LEU A 101 -16.21 -0.21 -1.34
C LEU A 101 -14.97 -0.86 -0.73
N GLY A 102 -14.03 -1.32 -1.55
CA GLY A 102 -12.74 -1.83 -1.10
C GLY A 102 -11.92 -0.78 -0.35
N CYS A 103 -11.81 0.45 -0.87
CA CYS A 103 -11.09 1.53 -0.18
C CYS A 103 -11.75 1.96 1.12
N ILE A 104 -13.09 2.07 1.16
CA ILE A 104 -13.80 2.47 2.38
C ILE A 104 -13.76 1.36 3.43
N GLY A 105 -14.05 0.12 3.02
CA GLY A 105 -14.06 -1.04 3.91
C GLY A 105 -12.67 -1.42 4.41
N PHE A 106 -11.73 -1.65 3.51
CA PHE A 106 -10.38 -2.10 3.89
C PHE A 106 -9.45 -0.94 4.26
N GLY A 107 -9.54 0.19 3.56
CA GLY A 107 -8.67 1.33 3.80
C GLY A 107 -9.03 2.11 5.06
N ILE A 108 -10.32 2.34 5.35
CA ILE A 108 -10.73 3.15 6.50
C ILE A 108 -11.10 2.29 7.71
N ILE A 109 -12.05 1.34 7.56
CA ILE A 109 -12.56 0.61 8.74
C ILE A 109 -11.47 -0.24 9.39
N GLN A 110 -10.63 -0.91 8.58
CA GLN A 110 -9.54 -1.72 9.11
C GLN A 110 -8.44 -0.89 9.78
N GLN A 111 -8.08 0.26 9.19
CA GLN A 111 -7.09 1.17 9.78
C GLN A 111 -7.62 1.83 11.06
N VAL A 112 -8.91 2.18 11.12
CA VAL A 112 -9.54 2.72 12.33
C VAL A 112 -9.53 1.69 13.46
N GLN A 113 -9.77 0.41 13.16
CA GLN A 113 -9.64 -0.65 14.16
C GLN A 113 -8.20 -0.79 14.67
N GLU A 114 -7.20 -0.67 13.80
CA GLU A 114 -5.79 -0.65 14.21
C GLU A 114 -5.45 0.59 15.07
N ILE A 115 -5.97 1.76 14.72
CA ILE A 115 -5.79 3.01 15.47
C ILE A 115 -6.42 2.91 16.86
N LEU A 116 -7.63 2.35 16.96
CA LEU A 116 -8.30 2.15 18.26
C LEU A 116 -7.59 1.12 19.14
N ALA A 117 -6.92 0.14 18.54
CA ALA A 117 -6.16 -0.87 19.27
C ALA A 117 -4.76 -0.40 19.70
N GLN A 118 -4.10 0.47 18.92
CA GLN A 118 -2.71 0.91 19.18
C GLN A 118 -2.59 2.34 19.75
N GLY A 119 -3.61 3.17 19.59
CA GLY A 119 -3.59 4.61 19.90
C GLY A 119 -3.06 5.47 18.73
N LEU A 120 -3.54 6.72 18.63
CA LEU A 120 -3.28 7.62 17.50
C LEU A 120 -1.80 8.05 17.36
N LEU A 121 -1.12 8.33 18.47
CA LEU A 121 0.30 8.70 18.47
C LEU A 121 1.21 7.51 18.10
N GLY A 122 0.88 6.32 18.59
CA GLY A 122 1.56 5.08 18.22
C GLY A 122 1.37 4.75 16.74
N PHE A 123 0.18 5.04 16.19
CA PHE A 123 -0.10 4.90 14.77
C PHE A 123 0.70 5.87 13.91
N LEU A 124 0.76 7.16 14.25
CA LEU A 124 1.56 8.16 13.50
C LEU A 124 3.06 7.83 13.52
N TYR A 125 3.57 7.38 14.67
CA TYR A 125 4.96 6.94 14.75
C TYR A 125 5.20 5.70 13.87
N CYS A 126 4.33 4.69 13.94
CA CYS A 126 4.41 3.51 13.06
C CYS A 126 4.25 3.85 11.57
N LEU A 127 3.49 4.88 11.22
CA LEU A 127 3.30 5.31 9.84
C LEU A 127 4.61 5.84 9.25
N THR A 128 5.39 6.57 10.05
CA THR A 128 6.70 7.11 9.64
C THR A 128 7.79 6.04 9.69
N THR A 129 7.75 5.14 10.67
CA THR A 129 8.77 4.09 10.85
C THR A 129 8.57 2.89 9.91
N SER A 130 7.33 2.56 9.54
CA SER A 130 7.01 1.43 8.67
C SER A 130 6.57 1.90 7.27
N PRO A 131 7.45 1.81 6.25
CA PRO A 131 7.15 2.33 4.92
C PRO A 131 5.89 1.70 4.31
N THR A 132 5.63 0.44 4.63
CA THR A 132 4.47 -0.33 4.18
C THR A 132 3.14 0.30 4.56
N LYS A 133 2.99 0.68 5.84
CA LYS A 133 1.73 1.24 6.33
C LYS A 133 1.48 2.60 5.66
N SER A 134 2.55 3.36 5.46
CA SER A 134 2.50 4.64 4.74
C SER A 134 2.07 4.47 3.28
N THR A 135 2.68 3.55 2.52
CA THR A 135 2.33 3.34 1.10
C THR A 135 0.86 2.93 0.90
N PHE A 136 0.33 2.08 1.77
CA PHE A 136 -1.08 1.68 1.72
C PHE A 136 -2.03 2.84 2.01
N VAL A 137 -1.75 3.61 3.06
CA VAL A 137 -2.56 4.76 3.47
C VAL A 137 -2.52 5.84 2.39
N LEU A 138 -1.34 6.13 1.83
CA LEU A 138 -1.17 7.07 0.72
C LEU A 138 -1.99 6.64 -0.50
N SER A 139 -1.94 5.35 -0.86
CA SER A 139 -2.72 4.83 -2.00
C SER A 139 -4.23 4.93 -1.73
N CYS A 140 -4.68 4.64 -0.51
CA CYS A 140 -6.09 4.80 -0.13
C CYS A 140 -6.55 6.27 -0.20
N PHE A 141 -5.73 7.21 0.26
CA PHE A 141 -6.05 8.65 0.17
C PHE A 141 -6.11 9.12 -1.28
N LEU A 142 -5.20 8.68 -2.15
CA LEU A 142 -5.22 9.02 -3.58
C LEU A 142 -6.47 8.49 -4.27
N ILE A 143 -6.86 7.23 -4.02
CA ILE A 143 -8.08 6.64 -4.61
C ILE A 143 -9.33 7.34 -4.06
N LEU A 144 -9.36 7.65 -2.76
CA LEU A 144 -10.50 8.34 -2.15
C LEU A 144 -10.62 9.79 -2.64
N SER A 145 -9.50 10.44 -2.96
CA SER A 145 -9.45 11.76 -3.61
C SER A 145 -9.92 11.73 -5.07
N CYS A 146 -9.94 10.58 -5.74
CA CYS A 146 -10.52 10.47 -7.09
C CYS A 146 -12.05 10.65 -7.07
N ILE A 147 -12.72 10.21 -6.00
CA ILE A 147 -14.19 10.29 -5.85
C ILE A 147 -14.70 11.74 -5.85
N PRO A 148 -14.19 12.69 -5.04
CA PRO A 148 -14.64 14.08 -5.07
C PRO A 148 -14.29 14.77 -6.39
N CYS A 149 -13.11 14.50 -6.98
CA CYS A 149 -12.76 15.02 -8.31
C CYS A 149 -13.78 14.59 -9.37
N ARG A 150 -14.32 13.37 -9.26
CA ARG A 150 -15.36 12.86 -10.15
C ARG A 150 -16.73 13.52 -9.94
N VAL A 151 -17.08 13.89 -8.71
CA VAL A 151 -18.30 14.67 -8.41
C VAL A 151 -18.22 16.09 -8.99
N ILE A 152 -17.03 16.68 -8.96
CA ILE A 152 -16.75 18.01 -9.52
C ILE A 152 -16.70 17.97 -11.06
N GLY A 153 -16.51 16.79 -11.66
CA GLY A 153 -16.48 16.58 -13.10
C GLY A 153 -15.15 16.97 -13.76
N ASP A 154 -14.09 17.18 -12.97
CA ASP A 154 -12.77 17.53 -13.47
C ASP A 154 -11.99 16.27 -13.90
N ARG A 155 -12.03 15.98 -15.21
CA ARG A 155 -11.36 14.81 -15.79
C ARG A 155 -9.84 14.92 -15.78
N GLY A 156 -9.28 16.13 -15.84
CA GLY A 156 -7.82 16.30 -15.87
C GLY A 156 -7.19 15.84 -14.55
N THR A 157 -7.75 16.30 -13.43
CA THR A 157 -7.27 15.91 -12.11
C THR A 157 -7.57 14.44 -11.80
N GLU A 158 -8.72 13.91 -12.24
CA GLU A 158 -9.04 12.47 -12.10
C GLU A 158 -7.98 11.58 -12.77
N ASP A 159 -7.58 11.90 -14.00
CA ASP A 159 -6.59 11.13 -14.76
C ASP A 159 -5.24 11.11 -14.06
N ILE A 160 -4.77 12.27 -13.59
CA ILE A 160 -3.49 12.41 -12.89
C ILE A 160 -3.51 11.61 -11.59
N LEU A 161 -4.60 11.71 -10.80
CA LEU A 161 -4.72 10.98 -9.54
C LEU A 161 -4.73 9.46 -9.74
N ILE A 162 -5.46 8.96 -10.74
CA ILE A 162 -5.51 7.53 -11.07
C ILE A 162 -4.13 7.03 -11.52
N VAL A 163 -3.45 7.76 -12.41
CA VAL A 163 -2.12 7.39 -12.92
C VAL A 163 -1.09 7.31 -11.79
N MET A 164 -1.20 8.17 -10.77
CA MET A 164 -0.35 8.11 -9.59
C MET A 164 -0.75 6.98 -8.61
N ALA A 165 -2.05 6.69 -8.47
CA ALA A 165 -2.55 5.68 -7.53
C ALA A 165 -2.30 4.24 -7.98
N ILE A 166 -2.32 3.95 -9.28
CA ILE A 166 -2.09 2.61 -9.84
C ILE A 166 -0.73 2.05 -9.42
N PRO A 167 0.42 2.70 -9.74
CA PRO A 167 1.72 2.15 -9.37
C PRO A 167 1.84 2.02 -7.85
N GLY A 168 1.33 2.96 -7.06
CA GLY A 168 1.30 2.86 -5.60
C GLY A 168 0.61 1.59 -5.09
N SER A 169 -0.53 1.24 -5.68
CA SER A 169 -1.29 0.03 -5.35
C SER A 169 -0.55 -1.25 -5.75
N TRP A 170 0.14 -1.25 -6.89
CA TRP A 170 0.98 -2.37 -7.35
C TRP A 170 2.26 -2.53 -6.51
N PHE A 171 2.90 -1.43 -6.12
CA PHE A 171 4.06 -1.44 -5.22
C PHE A 171 3.73 -2.04 -3.86
N TYR A 172 2.50 -1.86 -3.38
CA TYR A 172 2.04 -2.48 -2.14
C TYR A 172 2.05 -4.03 -2.20
N LEU A 173 1.86 -4.63 -3.37
CA LEU A 173 1.92 -6.09 -3.55
C LEU A 173 3.32 -6.65 -3.31
N ILE A 174 4.36 -5.92 -3.74
CA ILE A 174 5.76 -6.32 -3.56
C ILE A 174 6.08 -6.47 -2.06
N PHE A 175 5.49 -5.62 -1.21
CA PHE A 175 5.67 -5.75 0.23
C PHE A 175 5.11 -7.08 0.77
N PHE A 176 3.95 -7.54 0.30
CA PHE A 176 3.43 -8.86 0.68
C PHE A 176 4.28 -10.00 0.14
N ALA A 177 4.84 -9.87 -1.06
CA ALA A 177 5.77 -10.85 -1.61
C ALA A 177 7.05 -10.96 -0.76
N GLY A 178 7.49 -9.85 -0.13
CA GLY A 178 8.57 -9.82 0.85
C GLY A 178 8.28 -10.61 2.13
N ALA A 179 7.01 -10.69 2.55
CA ALA A 179 6.59 -11.36 3.78
C ALA A 179 6.45 -12.89 3.65
N VAL A 180 6.48 -13.44 2.43
CA VAL A 180 6.44 -14.88 2.19
C VAL A 180 7.84 -15.47 2.29
N ARG A 181 8.03 -16.49 3.14
CA ARG A 181 9.35 -17.09 3.43
C ARG A 181 10.16 -17.51 2.19
N LEU A 182 9.49 -17.95 1.12
CA LEU A 182 10.16 -18.39 -0.12
C LEU A 182 10.63 -17.22 -0.99
N THR A 183 9.80 -16.17 -1.15
CA THR A 183 10.08 -15.04 -2.05
C THR A 183 10.71 -13.85 -1.35
N GLY A 184 10.71 -13.82 -0.01
CA GLY A 184 11.24 -12.72 0.79
C GLY A 184 12.67 -12.32 0.43
N PRO A 185 13.64 -13.25 0.49
CA PRO A 185 15.04 -12.95 0.12
C PRO A 185 15.22 -12.48 -1.33
N PHE A 186 14.39 -12.99 -2.25
CA PHE A 186 14.41 -12.60 -3.65
C PHE A 186 13.90 -11.17 -3.85
N VAL A 187 12.79 -10.83 -3.19
CA VAL A 187 12.20 -9.48 -3.26
C VAL A 187 13.11 -8.45 -2.63
N THR A 188 13.74 -8.74 -1.49
CA THR A 188 14.67 -7.79 -0.85
C THR A 188 15.92 -7.57 -1.70
N MET A 189 16.44 -8.61 -2.34
CA MET A 189 17.55 -8.51 -3.29
C MET A 189 17.21 -7.59 -4.48
N ILE A 190 16.06 -7.81 -5.12
CA ILE A 190 15.58 -6.98 -6.24
C ILE A 190 15.33 -5.54 -5.77
N TYR A 191 14.70 -5.35 -4.61
CA TYR A 191 14.40 -4.02 -4.09
C TYR A 191 15.68 -3.20 -3.84
N SER A 192 16.70 -3.81 -3.24
CA SER A 192 17.99 -3.14 -3.00
C SER A 192 18.73 -2.83 -4.30
N MET A 193 18.63 -3.70 -5.32
CA MET A 193 19.18 -3.42 -6.65
C MET A 193 18.45 -2.25 -7.33
N LEU A 194 17.11 -2.26 -7.29
CA LEU A 194 16.26 -1.24 -7.92
C LEU A 194 16.44 0.12 -7.26
N VAL A 195 16.38 0.20 -5.92
CA VAL A 195 16.54 1.47 -5.20
C VAL A 195 17.95 2.05 -5.42
N GLY A 196 18.98 1.20 -5.43
CA GLY A 196 20.35 1.62 -5.68
C GLY A 196 20.54 2.25 -7.07
N ASP A 197 19.94 1.64 -8.11
CA ASP A 197 20.04 2.12 -9.48
C ASP A 197 19.16 3.36 -9.72
N MET A 198 17.90 3.32 -9.27
CA MET A 198 16.96 4.43 -9.43
C MET A 198 17.41 5.70 -8.72
N PHE A 199 18.01 5.59 -7.53
CA PHE A 199 18.51 6.76 -6.81
C PHE A 199 19.67 7.44 -7.55
N ARG A 200 20.61 6.65 -8.09
CA ARG A 200 21.74 7.17 -8.87
C ARG A 200 21.26 7.84 -10.16
N PHE A 201 20.36 7.18 -10.89
CA PHE A 201 19.76 7.73 -12.10
C PHE A 201 19.00 9.03 -11.80
N SER A 202 18.21 9.06 -10.72
CA SER A 202 17.45 10.25 -10.32
C SER A 202 18.36 11.43 -9.99
N ILE A 203 19.50 11.23 -9.32
CA ILE A 203 20.43 12.32 -9.02
C ILE A 203 21.01 12.92 -10.32
N ILE A 204 21.48 12.07 -11.22
CA ILE A 204 22.06 12.52 -12.50
C ILE A 204 21.01 13.29 -13.32
N TYR A 205 19.78 12.76 -13.38
CA TYR A 205 18.68 13.40 -14.09
C TYR A 205 18.31 14.77 -13.51
N MET A 206 18.26 14.90 -12.18
CA MET A 206 17.96 16.18 -11.53
C MET A 206 19.05 17.23 -11.80
N ILE A 207 20.33 16.86 -11.73
CA ILE A 207 21.44 17.77 -12.06
C ILE A 207 21.34 18.24 -13.51
N PHE A 208 21.10 17.32 -14.43
CA PHE A 208 20.91 17.62 -15.85
C PHE A 208 19.74 18.60 -16.04
N MET A 209 18.55 18.31 -15.49
CA MET A 209 17.38 19.18 -15.62
C MET A 209 17.61 20.60 -15.09
N PHE A 210 18.30 20.75 -13.95
CA PHE A 210 18.65 22.07 -13.43
C PHE A 210 19.67 22.80 -14.32
N ALA A 211 20.67 22.11 -14.85
CA ALA A 211 21.64 22.70 -15.77
C ALA A 211 20.98 23.21 -17.07
N PHE A 212 20.05 22.44 -17.63
CA PHE A 212 19.30 22.84 -18.84
C PHE A 212 18.34 24.00 -18.58
N THR A 213 17.69 24.04 -17.40
CA THR A 213 16.80 25.14 -17.02
C THR A 213 17.61 26.44 -16.86
N GLN A 214 18.77 26.40 -16.19
CA GLN A 214 19.65 27.56 -16.06
C GLN A 214 20.20 28.04 -17.41
N GLY A 215 20.67 27.12 -18.26
CA GLY A 215 21.18 27.46 -19.59
C GLY A 215 20.10 28.10 -20.48
N SER A 216 18.87 27.58 -20.43
CA SER A 216 17.74 28.15 -21.17
C SER A 216 17.43 29.58 -20.69
N VAL A 217 17.32 29.80 -19.38
CA VAL A 217 17.04 31.13 -18.81
C VAL A 217 18.15 32.14 -19.14
N SER A 218 19.41 31.72 -19.11
CA SER A 218 20.54 32.60 -19.45
C SER A 218 20.53 33.03 -20.92
N ILE A 219 20.10 32.17 -21.83
CA ILE A 219 19.97 32.49 -23.26
C ILE A 219 18.80 33.46 -23.48
N TYR A 220 17.65 33.23 -22.82
CA TYR A 220 16.51 34.14 -22.87
C TYR A 220 16.82 35.53 -22.28
N PHE A 221 17.76 35.66 -21.34
CA PHE A 221 18.17 36.96 -20.81
C PHE A 221 19.14 37.72 -21.72
N PHE A 222 19.86 37.01 -22.60
CA PHE A 222 20.87 37.60 -23.49
C PHE A 222 20.31 37.96 -24.89
N TYR A 223 19.05 37.62 -25.17
CA TYR A 223 18.32 37.94 -26.42
C TYR A 223 17.21 38.95 -26.14
#